data_AF-A0A3D5CEG2-F1
#
_entry.id   AF-A0A3D5CEG2-F1
#
_cell.length_a   1.000
_cell.length_b   1.000
_cell.length_c   1.000
_cell.angle_alpha   90.00
_cell.angle_beta   90.00
_cell.angle_gamma   90.00
#
_symmetry.space_group_name_H-M   'P 1'
#
loop_
_entity.id
_entity.type
_entity.pdbx_description
1 polymer ?
#
loop_
_entity_poly.entity_id
_entity_poly.type
_entity_poly.pdbx_seq_one_letter_code
_entity_poly.pdbx_strand_id
1 'polypeptide(L)'
;KSTAVTCLDAAGMDSFVFDIPPGQRRSAEWDAFVTEQQQEFAAACEQNSNGILPFITTGNAAQDMDLLRAVLGDEKLNYLGYSYGTFLGATYAKHYPDRVGRLVLDGEIDPSLSGLDVSTQQ
;
A
#
# COMPACT_ATOMS: atom_id res chain seq x y z
N LYS A 1 -15.83 13.75 4.97
CA LYS A 1 -15.66 12.32 4.60
C LYS A 1 -14.59 12.25 3.53
N SER A 2 -13.57 11.42 3.70
CA SER A 2 -12.60 11.14 2.63
C SER A 2 -13.25 10.28 1.55
N THR A 3 -12.80 10.42 0.31
CA THR A 3 -13.19 9.52 -0.78
C THR A 3 -12.56 8.16 -0.53
N ALA A 4 -13.35 7.08 -0.60
CA ALA A 4 -12.89 5.73 -0.34
C ALA A 4 -12.52 5.01 -1.64
N VAL A 5 -11.55 4.09 -1.56
CA VAL A 5 -11.35 3.06 -2.58
C VAL A 5 -12.47 2.04 -2.44
N THR A 6 -13.15 1.74 -3.54
CA THR A 6 -14.19 0.71 -3.60
C THR A 6 -13.87 -0.18 -4.79
N CYS A 7 -13.76 -1.49 -4.56
CA CYS A 7 -13.46 -2.46 -5.60
C CYS A 7 -14.66 -3.36 -5.84
N LEU A 8 -14.92 -4.27 -4.90
CA LEU A 8 -16.07 -5.16 -4.91
C LEU A 8 -17.02 -4.78 -3.76
N ASP A 9 -18.24 -5.32 -3.78
CA ASP A 9 -19.10 -5.31 -2.60
C ASP A 9 -18.60 -6.30 -1.54
N ALA A 10 -19.27 -6.37 -0.40
CA ALA A 10 -18.81 -7.22 0.71
C ALA A 10 -18.73 -8.70 0.33
N ALA A 11 -19.72 -9.22 -0.39
CA ALA A 11 -19.74 -10.62 -0.83
C ALA A 11 -18.64 -10.91 -1.85
N GLY A 12 -18.42 -10.01 -2.81
CA GLY A 12 -17.34 -10.12 -3.78
C GLY A 12 -15.96 -10.04 -3.12
N MET A 13 -15.78 -9.19 -2.11
CA MET A 13 -14.54 -9.17 -1.33
C MET A 13 -14.31 -10.46 -0.56
N ASP A 14 -15.34 -11.03 0.05
CA ASP A 14 -15.22 -12.31 0.75
C ASP A 14 -14.79 -13.44 -0.21
N SER A 15 -15.42 -13.51 -1.38
CA SER A 15 -15.02 -14.45 -2.44
C SER A 15 -13.58 -14.23 -2.89
N PHE A 16 -13.19 -12.98 -3.17
CA PHE A 16 -11.82 -12.65 -3.61
C PHE A 16 -10.75 -13.06 -2.59
N VAL A 17 -11.00 -12.85 -1.30
CA VAL A 17 -10.00 -13.11 -0.25
C VAL A 17 -9.97 -14.58 0.18
N PHE A 18 -11.13 -15.25 0.21
CA PHE A 18 -11.26 -16.53 0.89
C PHE A 18 -11.60 -17.73 0.00
N ASP A 19 -12.04 -17.53 -1.25
CA ASP A 19 -12.30 -18.66 -2.14
C ASP A 19 -11.01 -19.42 -2.45
N ILE A 20 -11.13 -20.74 -2.56
CA ILE A 20 -10.00 -21.63 -2.82
C ILE A 20 -9.89 -21.82 -4.33
N PRO A 21 -8.76 -21.40 -4.96
CA PRO A 21 -8.58 -21.64 -6.39
C PRO A 21 -8.64 -23.13 -6.73
N PRO A 22 -9.25 -23.49 -7.88
CA PRO A 22 -9.33 -24.88 -8.33
C PRO A 22 -7.96 -25.40 -8.78
N GLY A 23 -7.87 -26.72 -8.92
CA GLY A 23 -6.68 -27.41 -9.37
C GLY A 23 -5.53 -27.44 -8.35
N GLN A 24 -4.43 -28.10 -8.72
CA GLN A 24 -3.22 -28.11 -7.90
C GLN A 24 -2.55 -26.74 -7.98
N ARG A 25 -2.01 -26.23 -6.87
CA ARG A 25 -1.28 -24.95 -6.85
C ARG A 25 -0.18 -24.93 -7.95
N ARG A 26 -0.16 -23.88 -8.77
CA ARG A 26 0.72 -23.71 -9.95
C ARG A 26 0.46 -24.66 -11.12
N SER A 27 -0.72 -25.29 -11.19
CA SER A 27 -1.21 -25.91 -12.42
C SER A 27 -1.78 -24.85 -13.37
N ALA A 28 -1.95 -25.18 -14.64
CA ALA A 28 -2.52 -24.26 -15.63
C ALA A 28 -3.95 -23.80 -15.26
N GLU A 29 -4.76 -24.68 -14.67
CA GLU A 29 -6.10 -24.34 -14.16
C GLU A 29 -6.02 -23.34 -13.00
N TRP A 30 -5.14 -23.58 -12.04
CA TRP A 30 -4.91 -22.69 -10.90
C TRP A 30 -4.41 -21.30 -11.34
N ASP A 31 -3.40 -21.28 -12.23
CA ASP A 31 -2.82 -20.02 -12.73
C ASP A 31 -3.85 -19.22 -13.53
N ALA A 32 -4.68 -19.88 -14.35
CA ALA A 32 -5.75 -19.23 -15.11
C ALA A 32 -6.79 -18.60 -14.18
N PHE A 33 -7.27 -19.35 -13.18
CA PHE A 33 -8.24 -18.86 -12.21
C PHE A 33 -7.73 -17.65 -11.42
N VAL A 34 -6.51 -17.74 -10.87
CA VAL A 34 -5.94 -16.64 -10.09
C VAL A 34 -5.71 -15.41 -10.97
N THR A 35 -5.28 -15.59 -12.22
CA THR A 35 -5.08 -14.47 -13.15
C THR A 35 -6.39 -13.78 -13.48
N GLU A 36 -7.43 -14.53 -13.80
CA GLU A 36 -8.77 -14.00 -14.10
C GLU A 36 -9.33 -13.23 -12.89
N GLN A 37 -9.29 -13.83 -11.71
CA GLN A 37 -9.78 -13.21 -10.47
C GLN A 37 -9.07 -11.89 -10.16
N GLN A 38 -7.74 -11.81 -10.37
CA GLN A 38 -6.97 -10.58 -10.16
C GLN A 38 -7.31 -9.49 -11.19
N GLN A 39 -7.56 -9.86 -12.45
CA GLN A 39 -7.98 -8.92 -13.49
C GLN A 39 -9.36 -8.33 -13.20
N GLU A 40 -10.31 -9.17 -12.77
CA GLU A 40 -11.64 -8.73 -12.37
C GLU A 40 -11.59 -7.78 -11.17
N PHE A 41 -10.80 -8.12 -10.15
CA PHE A 41 -10.62 -7.27 -8.98
C PHE A 41 -10.02 -5.90 -9.35
N ALA A 42 -8.97 -5.88 -10.18
CA ALA A 42 -8.34 -4.65 -10.63
C ALA A 42 -9.32 -3.76 -11.44
N ALA A 43 -10.04 -4.36 -12.39
CA ALA A 43 -11.04 -3.65 -13.18
C ALA A 43 -12.18 -3.07 -12.32
N ALA A 44 -12.61 -3.83 -11.29
CA ALA A 44 -13.62 -3.37 -10.36
C ALA A 44 -13.13 -2.19 -9.50
N CYS A 45 -11.89 -2.21 -9.01
CA CYS A 45 -11.29 -1.06 -8.33
C CYS A 45 -11.28 0.18 -9.22
N GLU A 46 -10.83 0.06 -10.48
CA GLU A 46 -10.75 1.18 -11.42
C GLU A 46 -12.13 1.81 -11.69
N GLN A 47 -13.15 0.98 -11.90
CA GLN A 47 -14.51 1.43 -12.19
C GLN A 47 -15.19 2.06 -10.98
N ASN A 48 -14.97 1.49 -9.78
CA ASN A 48 -15.77 1.82 -8.59
C ASN A 48 -15.10 2.83 -7.64
N SER A 49 -13.82 3.17 -7.85
CA SER A 49 -13.06 4.07 -6.95
C SER A 49 -13.11 5.55 -7.32
N ASN A 50 -14.03 5.98 -8.20
CA ASN A 50 -14.27 7.39 -8.55
C ASN A 50 -12.97 8.17 -8.93
N GLY A 51 -12.03 7.50 -9.59
CA GLY A 51 -10.77 8.11 -10.03
C GLY A 51 -9.77 8.46 -8.92
N ILE A 52 -9.94 8.00 -7.68
CA ILE A 52 -8.99 8.30 -6.60
C ILE A 52 -7.68 7.52 -6.67
N LEU A 53 -7.65 6.37 -7.37
CA LEU A 53 -6.50 5.45 -7.36
C LEU A 53 -5.14 6.10 -7.66
N PRO A 54 -4.99 7.04 -8.62
CA PRO A 54 -3.71 7.71 -8.88
C PRO A 54 -3.18 8.55 -7.71
N PHE A 55 -4.04 8.88 -6.74
CA PHE A 55 -3.68 9.67 -5.57
C PHE A 55 -3.41 8.83 -4.32
N ILE A 56 -3.68 7.53 -4.35
CA ILE A 56 -3.38 6.62 -3.24
C ILE A 56 -1.94 6.14 -3.37
N THR A 57 -0.99 6.98 -2.97
CA THR A 57 0.45 6.69 -3.06
C THR A 57 1.16 6.96 -1.74
N THR A 58 2.27 6.26 -1.49
CA THR A 58 3.15 6.53 -0.33
C THR A 58 3.71 7.96 -0.39
N GLY A 59 3.96 8.49 -1.59
CA GLY A 59 4.42 9.87 -1.78
C GLY A 59 3.40 10.89 -1.26
N ASN A 60 2.13 10.73 -1.61
CA ASN A 60 1.06 11.60 -1.11
C ASN A 60 0.86 11.43 0.40
N ALA A 61 0.92 10.19 0.93
CA ALA A 61 0.86 9.96 2.37
C ALA A 61 2.03 10.65 3.12
N ALA A 62 3.24 10.70 2.54
CA ALA A 62 4.36 11.43 3.11
C ALA A 62 4.14 12.96 3.07
N GLN A 63 3.48 13.49 2.03
CA GLN A 63 3.07 14.90 1.99
C GLN A 63 2.03 15.21 3.09
N ASP A 64 1.08 14.30 3.30
CA ASP A 64 0.09 14.41 4.38
C ASP A 64 0.75 14.42 5.76
N MET A 65 1.80 13.61 5.96
CA MET A 65 2.60 13.65 7.19
C MET A 65 3.28 15.01 7.42
N ASP A 66 3.78 15.67 6.38
CA ASP A 66 4.39 17.01 6.50
C ASP A 66 3.32 18.09 6.79
N LEU A 67 2.13 17.97 6.19
CA LEU A 67 1.00 18.82 6.51
C LEU A 67 0.59 18.67 7.98
N LEU A 68 0.47 17.43 8.47
CA LEU A 68 0.14 17.15 9.87
C LEU A 68 1.19 17.72 10.81
N ARG A 69 2.48 17.51 10.53
CA ARG A 69 3.59 18.13 11.28
C ARG A 69 3.42 19.65 11.36
N ALA A 70 3.16 20.31 10.22
CA ALA A 70 3.02 21.76 10.15
C ALA A 70 1.81 22.27 10.95
N VAL A 71 0.66 21.61 10.82
CA VAL A 71 -0.58 21.99 11.52
C VAL A 71 -0.47 21.79 13.03
N LEU A 72 0.30 20.79 13.47
CA LEU A 72 0.60 20.55 14.88
C LEU A 72 1.66 21.51 15.45
N GLY A 73 2.33 22.29 14.59
CA GLY A 73 3.33 23.29 15.00
C GLY A 73 4.74 22.73 15.24
N ASP A 74 4.99 21.47 14.88
CA ASP A 74 6.29 20.84 15.05
C ASP A 74 7.27 21.33 13.97
N GLU A 75 8.46 21.79 14.34
CA GLU A 75 9.50 22.15 13.35
C GLU A 75 10.02 20.93 12.58
N LYS A 76 10.07 19.77 13.27
CA LYS A 76 10.56 18.50 12.74
C LYS A 76 9.63 17.36 13.16
N LEU A 77 9.40 16.42 12.24
CA LEU A 77 8.60 15.24 12.53
C LEU A 77 9.42 14.20 13.30
N ASN A 78 8.94 13.80 14.48
CA ASN A 78 9.41 12.60 15.16
C ASN A 78 8.48 11.44 14.78
N TYR A 79 9.04 10.35 14.23
CA TYR A 79 8.25 9.27 13.65
C TYR A 79 8.80 7.89 14.02
N LEU A 80 7.87 6.99 14.33
CA LEU A 80 8.11 5.57 14.55
C LEU A 80 7.31 4.79 13.51
N GLY A 81 8.02 4.16 12.58
CA GLY A 81 7.44 3.37 11.49
C GLY A 81 7.64 1.89 11.72
N TYR A 82 6.58 1.11 11.50
CA TYR A 82 6.62 -0.35 11.52
C TYR A 82 6.20 -0.92 10.16
N SER A 83 6.87 -1.96 9.67
CA SER A 83 6.50 -2.64 8.42
C SER A 83 6.36 -1.64 7.25
N TYR A 84 5.21 -1.52 6.57
CA TYR A 84 4.98 -0.47 5.56
C TYR A 84 5.33 0.95 6.04
N GLY A 85 5.15 1.22 7.34
CA GLY A 85 5.56 2.47 7.98
C GLY A 85 7.05 2.77 7.84
N THR A 86 7.93 1.77 7.70
CA THR A 86 9.35 2.00 7.44
C THR A 86 9.58 2.63 6.07
N PHE A 87 8.91 2.10 5.04
CA PHE A 87 8.98 2.62 3.68
C PHE A 87 8.34 4.02 3.59
N LEU A 88 7.23 4.25 4.30
CA LEU A 88 6.60 5.57 4.42
C LEU A 88 7.53 6.58 5.13
N GLY A 89 8.14 6.19 6.26
CA GLY A 89 9.10 7.01 6.99
C GLY A 89 10.34 7.36 6.18
N ALA A 90 10.90 6.39 5.45
CA ALA A 90 12.01 6.61 4.53
C ALA A 90 11.63 7.55 3.37
N THR A 91 10.42 7.38 2.81
CA THR A 91 9.88 8.28 1.77
C THR A 91 9.75 9.71 2.28
N TYR A 92 9.21 9.90 3.49
CA TYR A 92 9.15 11.21 4.14
C TYR A 92 10.54 11.83 4.30
N ALA A 93 11.50 11.06 4.83
CA ALA A 93 12.87 11.55 5.03
C ALA A 93 13.57 11.95 3.72
N LYS A 94 13.28 11.24 2.63
CA LYS A 94 13.77 11.57 1.28
C LYS A 94 13.18 12.87 0.74
N HIS A 95 11.88 13.10 0.91
CA HIS A 95 11.20 14.30 0.41
C HIS A 95 11.45 15.54 1.27
N TYR A 96 11.60 15.38 2.59
CA TYR A 96 11.70 16.47 3.56
C TYR A 96 12.89 16.31 4.52
N PRO A 97 14.13 16.17 4.03
CA PRO A 97 15.29 15.84 4.85
C PRO A 97 15.53 16.82 6.01
N ASP A 98 15.27 18.11 5.79
CA ASP A 98 15.46 19.16 6.81
C ASP A 98 14.40 19.16 7.91
N ARG A 99 13.29 18.42 7.71
CA ARG A 99 12.13 18.35 8.62
C ARG A 99 12.01 17.02 9.33
N VAL A 100 13.09 16.22 9.33
CA VAL A 100 13.19 14.96 10.09
C VAL A 100 13.78 15.22 11.47
N GLY A 101 13.08 14.76 12.51
CA GLY A 101 13.53 14.74 13.89
C GLY A 101 14.11 13.37 14.27
N ARG A 102 13.58 12.77 15.34
CA ARG A 102 13.89 11.38 15.73
C ARG A 102 13.11 10.43 14.84
N LEU A 103 13.82 9.56 14.13
CA LEU A 103 13.23 8.60 13.21
C LEU A 103 13.63 7.18 13.63
N VAL A 104 12.65 6.32 13.88
CA VAL A 104 12.85 4.90 14.17
C VAL A 104 12.03 4.10 13.15
N LEU A 105 12.69 3.17 12.46
CA LEU A 105 12.08 2.30 11.46
C LEU A 105 12.33 0.85 11.88
N ASP A 106 11.27 0.12 12.22
CA ASP A 106 11.34 -1.24 12.76
C ASP A 106 10.62 -2.24 11.84
N GLY A 107 11.32 -3.31 11.42
CA GLY A 107 10.87 -4.22 10.37
C GLY A 107 10.96 -3.60 8.98
N GLU A 108 12.18 -3.26 8.56
CA GLU A 108 12.48 -2.49 7.34
C GLU A 108 12.09 -3.23 6.05
N ILE A 109 11.26 -2.56 5.23
CA ILE A 109 11.14 -2.82 3.79
C ILE A 109 12.22 -2.03 3.03
N ASP A 110 13.13 -2.73 2.35
CA ASP A 110 14.17 -2.11 1.52
C ASP A 110 13.56 -1.48 0.25
N PRO A 111 13.64 -0.14 0.07
CA PRO A 111 13.04 0.57 -1.05
C PRO A 111 13.71 0.29 -2.41
N SER A 112 14.87 -0.37 -2.43
CA SER A 112 15.61 -0.72 -3.65
C SER A 112 15.19 -2.07 -4.25
N LEU A 113 14.44 -2.88 -3.50
CA LEU A 113 13.99 -4.20 -3.92
C LEU A 113 12.62 -4.15 -4.60
N SER A 114 12.35 -5.14 -5.47
CA SER A 114 11.00 -5.31 -6.02
C SER A 114 10.05 -5.83 -4.93
N GLY A 115 8.74 -5.62 -5.08
CA GLY A 115 7.76 -6.15 -4.13
C GLY A 115 7.79 -7.69 -4.01
N LEU A 116 8.17 -8.38 -5.09
CA LEU A 116 8.37 -9.83 -5.07
C LEU A 116 9.61 -10.21 -4.26
N ASP A 117 10.71 -9.48 -4.39
CA ASP A 117 11.93 -9.72 -3.63
C ASP A 117 11.70 -9.45 -2.14
N VAL A 118 11.02 -8.35 -1.80
CA VAL A 118 10.60 -8.05 -0.42
C VAL A 118 9.81 -9.23 0.16
N SER A 119 8.88 -9.81 -0.61
CA SER A 119 8.02 -10.89 -0.13
C SER A 119 8.69 -12.27 -0.05
N THR A 120 9.89 -12.44 -0.64
CA THR A 120 10.58 -13.74 -0.71
C THR A 120 11.93 -13.76 0.00
N GLN A 121 12.50 -12.60 0.34
CA GLN A 121 13.83 -12.46 0.91
C GLN A 121 13.84 -11.86 2.32
N GLN A 122 12.75 -11.21 2.76
CA GLN A 122 12.57 -10.65 4.11
C GLN A 122 11.55 -11.47 4.91
#